data_AF-A0A9D1UPV3-F1
#
_entry.id   AF-A0A9D1UPV3-F1
#
_cell.length_a   1.000
_cell.length_b   1.000
_cell.length_c   1.000
_cell.angle_alpha   90.00
_cell.angle_beta   90.00
_cell.angle_gamma   90.00
#
_symmetry.space_group_name_H-M   'P 1'
#
loop_
_entity.id
_entity.type
_entity.pdbx_description
1 polymer ?
#
loop_
_entity_poly.entity_id
_entity_poly.type
_entity_poly.pdbx_seq_one_letter_code
_entity_poly.pdbx_strand_id
1 'polypeptide(L)' 'MKICTDDRQKRCDIWLCHQEAARCRADPSFRETCRRYRAQGYQVCVYAGGQEPLLPHVTALLRTQDALV' A
#
# COMPACT_ATOMS: atom_id res chain seq x y z
N MET A 1 -3.45 -4.49 -9.61
CA MET A 1 -2.61 -4.36 -8.39
C MET A 1 -1.13 -4.19 -8.75
N LYS A 2 -0.43 -3.20 -8.15
CA LYS A 2 1.03 -3.05 -8.23
C LYS A 2 1.63 -2.99 -6.83
N ILE A 3 2.81 -3.59 -6.64
CA ILE A 3 3.55 -3.58 -5.38
C ILE A 3 4.90 -2.93 -5.63
N CYS A 4 5.22 -1.89 -4.86
CA CYS A 4 6.51 -1.21 -4.88
C CYS A 4 7.14 -1.32 -3.50
N THR A 5 8.37 -1.82 -3.42
CA THR A 5 9.10 -1.95 -2.17
C THR A 5 10.34 -1.07 -2.17
N ASP A 6 10.51 -0.29 -1.12
CA ASP A 6 11.74 0.45 -0.81
C ASP A 6 12.41 -0.25 0.38
N ASP A 7 13.49 -0.98 0.12
CA ASP A 7 14.20 -1.72 1.15
C ASP A 7 14.97 -0.81 2.12
N ARG A 8 15.43 0.37 1.66
CA ARG A 8 16.19 1.32 2.46
C ARG A 8 15.34 1.90 3.58
N GLN A 9 14.07 2.15 3.30
CA GLN A 9 13.09 2.66 4.26
C GLN A 9 12.23 1.57 4.89
N LYS A 10 12.47 0.28 4.56
CA LYS A 10 11.60 -0.85 4.92
C LYS A 10 10.13 -0.51 4.67
N ARG A 11 9.81 -0.13 3.43
CA ARG A 11 8.48 0.30 3.02
C ARG A 11 7.94 -0.52 1.86
N CYS A 12 6.65 -0.86 1.92
CA CYS A 12 5.94 -1.57 0.86
C CYS A 12 4.66 -0.81 0.54
N ASP A 13 4.63 -0.17 -0.64
CA ASP A 13 3.47 0.56 -1.16
C ASP A 13 2.71 -0.35 -2.12
N ILE A 14 1.45 -0.65 -1.79
CA ILE A 14 0.57 -1.48 -2.60
C ILE A 14 -0.53 -0.61 -3.21
N TRP A 15 -0.57 -0.58 -4.54
CA TRP A 15 -1.47 0.23 -5.33
C TRP A 15 -2.60 -0.62 -5.89
N LEU A 16 -3.83 -0.25 -5.54
CA LEU A 16 -5.06 -0.90 -5.95
C LEU A 16 -5.89 0.07 -6.79
N CYS A 17 -6.25 -0.37 -7.99
CA CYS A 17 -7.26 0.31 -8.80
C CYS A 17 -8.58 0.35 -8.01
N HIS A 18 -9.34 1.44 -8.13
CA HIS A 18 -10.59 1.65 -7.38
C HIS A 18 -11.55 0.44 -7.48
N GLN A 19 -11.72 -0.09 -8.69
CA GLN A 19 -12.58 -1.24 -8.95
C GLN A 19 -12.02 -2.56 -8.40
N GLU A 20 -10.70 -2.66 -8.21
CA GLU A 20 -10.04 -3.86 -7.69
C GLU A 20 -9.92 -3.86 -6.16
N ALA A 21 -10.07 -2.70 -5.50
CA ALA A 21 -9.80 -2.57 -4.06
C ALA A 21 -10.68 -3.50 -3.20
N ALA A 22 -11.98 -3.60 -3.50
CA ALA A 22 -12.89 -4.50 -2.79
C ALA A 22 -12.53 -5.99 -3.03
N ARG A 23 -12.18 -6.33 -4.28
CA ARG A 23 -11.80 -7.68 -4.68
C ARG A 23 -10.48 -8.11 -4.05
N CYS A 24 -9.46 -7.24 -4.05
CA CYS A 24 -8.17 -7.50 -3.41
C CYS A 24 -8.28 -7.62 -1.89
N ARG A 25 -9.19 -6.87 -1.22
CA ARG A 25 -9.40 -7.03 0.23
C ARG A 25 -10.05 -8.36 0.62
N ALA A 26 -10.87 -8.92 -0.28
CA ALA A 26 -11.48 -10.24 -0.14
C ALA A 26 -10.51 -11.37 -0.53
N ASP A 27 -9.48 -11.06 -1.31
CA ASP A 27 -8.51 -12.02 -1.79
C ASP A 27 -7.53 -12.46 -0.67
N PRO A 28 -7.40 -13.77 -0.39
CA PRO A 28 -6.53 -14.27 0.66
C PRO A 28 -5.05 -14.06 0.35
N SER A 29 -4.65 -14.08 -0.92
CA SER A 29 -3.25 -13.87 -1.33
C SER A 29 -2.79 -12.43 -1.08
N PHE A 30 -3.69 -11.45 -1.18
CA PHE A 30 -3.41 -10.07 -0.76
C PHE A 30 -3.10 -9.96 0.74
N ARG A 31 -3.91 -10.63 1.58
CA ARG A 31 -3.68 -10.64 3.04
C ARG A 31 -2.37 -11.32 3.39
N GLU A 32 -2.03 -12.41 2.71
CA GLU A 32 -0.76 -13.10 2.88
C GLU A 32 0.43 -12.22 2.48
N THR A 33 0.31 -11.48 1.38
CA THR A 33 1.33 -10.53 0.92
C THR A 33 1.59 -9.44 1.96
N CYS A 34 0.53 -8.81 2.47
CA CYS A 34 0.63 -7.82 3.55
C CYS A 34 1.27 -8.42 4.81
N ARG A 35 0.88 -9.65 5.19
CA ARG A 35 1.43 -10.35 6.37
C ARG A 35 2.92 -10.64 6.19
N ARG A 36 3.33 -11.10 5.01
CA ARG A 36 4.72 -11.40 4.67
C ARG A 36 5.60 -10.17 4.77
N TYR A 37 5.20 -9.04 4.18
CA TYR A 37 6.00 -7.81 4.24
C TYR A 37 6.06 -7.23 5.66
N ARG A 38 4.96 -7.28 6.43
CA ARG A 38 4.98 -6.91 7.86
C ARG A 38 5.92 -7.81 8.67
N ALA A 39 5.90 -9.12 8.44
CA ALA A 39 6.80 -10.06 9.11
C ALA A 39 8.28 -9.83 8.77
N GLN A 40 8.56 -9.27 7.59
CA GLN A 40 9.90 -8.86 7.17
C GLN A 40 10.29 -7.45 7.69
N GLY A 41 9.44 -6.83 8.52
CA GLY A 41 9.69 -5.52 9.12
C GLY A 41 9.34 -4.33 8.23
N TYR A 42 8.62 -4.55 7.12
CA TYR A 42 8.20 -3.44 6.25
C TYR A 42 6.93 -2.76 6.78
N GLN A 43 6.91 -1.43 6.71
CA GLN A 43 5.68 -0.63 6.80
C GLN A 43 4.89 -0.80 5.50
N VAL A 44 3.70 -1.39 5.61
CA VAL A 44 2.83 -1.68 4.45
C VAL A 44 1.77 -0.59 4.32
N CYS A 45 1.83 0.19 3.24
CA CYS A 45 0.86 1.22 2.89
C CYS A 45 0.00 0.75 1.71
N VAL A 46 -1.33 0.81 1.85
CA VAL A 46 -2.26 0.38 0.80
C VAL A 46 -3.03 1.57 0.26
N TYR A 47 -2.84 1.85 -1.02
CA TYR A 47 -3.46 2.94 -1.75
C TYR A 47 -4.60 2.40 -2.61
N ALA A 48 -5.84 2.62 -2.17
CA ALA A 48 -7.03 2.24 -2.93
C ALA A 48 -7.64 3.48 -3.57
N GLY A 49 -7.75 3.49 -4.91
CA GLY A 49 -8.51 4.53 -5.62
C GLY A 49 -7.71 5.51 -6.49
N GLY A 50 -6.42 5.27 -6.72
CA GLY A 50 -5.63 6.08 -7.66
C GLY A 50 -5.21 5.26 -8.88
N GLN A 51 -5.38 5.82 -10.08
CA GLN A 51 -4.50 5.46 -11.19
C GLN A 51 -3.10 5.96 -10.83
N GLU A 52 -2.08 5.09 -10.89
CA GLU A 52 -0.72 5.55 -10.74
C GLU A 52 -0.36 6.55 -11.87
N PRO A 53 0.42 7.59 -11.56
CA PRO A 53 0.87 8.00 -10.23
C PRO A 53 -0.15 8.93 -9.55
N LEU A 54 -0.48 8.68 -8.27
CA LEU A 54 -0.97 9.76 -7.42
C LEU A 54 0.11 10.84 -7.41
N LEU A 55 -0.26 12.07 -7.74
CA LEU A 55 0.64 13.22 -7.67
C LEU A 55 1.41 13.19 -6.34
N PRO A 56 2.72 13.49 -6.32
CA PRO A 56 3.58 13.32 -5.14
C PRO A 56 3.02 13.98 -3.87
N HIS A 57 2.23 15.03 -4.02
CA HIS A 57 1.55 15.75 -2.93
C HIS A 57 0.47 14.90 -2.24
N VAL A 58 -0.25 14.07 -3.00
CA VAL A 58 -1.30 13.18 -2.46
C VAL A 58 -0.66 12.03 -1.67
N THR A 59 0.47 11.50 -2.17
CA THR A 59 1.27 10.50 -1.45
C THR A 59 1.81 11.06 -0.13
N ALA A 60 2.20 12.34 -0.08
CA ALA A 60 2.65 13.00 1.14
C ALA A 60 1.52 13.20 2.17
N LEU A 61 0.33 13.62 1.74
CA LEU A 61 -0.82 13.82 2.64
C LEU A 61 -1.28 12.53 3.32
N LEU A 62 -1.31 11.42 2.57
CA LEU A 62 -1.66 10.11 3.13
C LEU A 62 -0.62 9.60 4.14
N ARG A 63 0.66 9.97 3.98
CA ARG A 63 1.72 9.65 4.96
C ARG A 63 1.53 10.40 6.28
N THR A 64 1.10 11.66 6.24
CA THR A 64 0.86 12.45 7.45
C THR A 64 -0.34 11.94 8.25
N GLN A 65 -1.38 11.43 7.58
CA GLN A 65 -2.53 10.84 8.28
C GLN A 65 -2.18 9.55 9.04
N ASP A 66 -1.31 8.69 8.50
CA ASP A 66 -0.91 7.43 9.14
C ASP A 66 0.02 7.65 10.36
N ALA A 67 0.84 8.71 10.33
CA ALA A 67 1.76 9.04 11.44
C ALA A 67 1.08 9.72 12.64
N LEU A 68 -0.18 10.14 12.50
CA LEU A 68 -0.97 10.81 13.54
C LEU A 68 -1.97 9.88 14.24
N VAL A 69 -1.97 8.58 13.89
CA VAL A 69 -2.84 7.55 14.47
C VAL A 69 -2.04 6.59 15.34
#